data_AF-A0A3P6QY36-F1
#
_entry.id   AF-A0A3P6QY36-F1
#
_cell.length_a   1.000
_cell.length_b   1.000
_cell.length_c   1.000
_cell.angle_alpha   90.00
_cell.angle_beta   90.00
_cell.angle_gamma   90.00
#
_symmetry.space_group_name_H-M   'P 1'
#
loop_
_entity.id
_entity.type
_entity.pdbx_description
1 polymer ?
#
loop_
_entity_poly.entity_id
_entity_poly.type
_entity_poly.pdbx_seq_one_letter_code
_entity_poly.pdbx_strand_id
1 'polypeptide(L)'
;MSVQAGLPKMSYEEFKSRLMDVKYLKKPEKSERAKELVLDGEIPESFDARQKWPQCNSISLIRDQANCGKNTKNVRLTLHQNHV
;
A
#
# COMPACT_ATOMS: atom_id res chain seq x y z
N MET A 1 -4.08 0.30 22.87
CA MET A 1 -5.15 1.18 22.35
C MET A 1 -5.22 1.00 20.85
N SER A 2 -6.30 0.41 20.33
CA SER A 2 -6.49 0.25 18.89
C SER A 2 -6.86 1.60 18.27
N VAL A 3 -5.92 2.24 17.58
CA VAL A 3 -6.23 3.39 16.74
C VAL A 3 -7.01 2.86 15.55
N GLN A 4 -8.32 3.11 15.52
CA GLN A 4 -9.15 2.84 14.35
C GLN A 4 -9.04 4.03 13.40
N ALA A 5 -8.82 3.76 12.11
CA ALA A 5 -8.91 4.81 11.11
C ALA A 5 -10.37 5.29 11.01
N GLY A 6 -10.60 6.58 11.20
CA GLY A 6 -11.92 7.19 11.00
C GLY A 6 -12.33 7.18 9.53
N LEU A 7 -13.62 7.37 9.25
CA LEU A 7 -14.11 7.54 7.89
C LEU A 7 -13.43 8.76 7.23
N PRO A 8 -13.10 8.68 5.91
CA PRO A 8 -12.51 9.80 5.20
C PRO A 8 -13.41 11.04 5.28
N LYS A 9 -12.84 12.20 5.64
CA LYS A 9 -13.53 13.51 5.62
C LYS A 9 -13.64 14.09 4.20
N MET A 10 -13.90 13.26 3.21
CA MET A 10 -13.92 13.66 1.81
C MET A 10 -15.01 12.93 1.02
N SER A 11 -15.37 13.48 -0.14
CA SER A 11 -16.31 12.83 -1.03
C SER A 11 -15.73 11.52 -1.60
N TYR A 12 -16.60 10.61 -2.01
CA TYR A 12 -16.20 9.37 -2.65
C TYR A 12 -15.39 9.60 -3.94
N GLU A 13 -15.74 10.63 -4.72
CA GLU A 13 -15.02 10.99 -5.94
C GLU A 13 -13.60 11.49 -5.65
N GLU A 14 -13.43 12.34 -4.63
CA GLU A 14 -12.11 12.79 -4.20
C GLU A 14 -11.27 11.63 -3.66
N PHE A 15 -11.87 10.73 -2.88
CA PHE A 15 -11.22 9.52 -2.40
C PHE A 15 -10.74 8.65 -3.56
N LYS A 16 -11.63 8.36 -4.51
CA LYS A 16 -11.33 7.56 -5.70
C LYS A 16 -10.23 8.18 -6.57
N SER A 17 -10.17 9.51 -6.66
CA SER A 17 -9.12 10.23 -7.41
C SER A 17 -7.70 10.02 -6.87
N ARG A 18 -7.55 9.59 -5.61
CA ARG A 18 -6.25 9.33 -4.97
C ARG A 18 -5.82 7.87 -5.06
N LEU A 19 -6.67 6.98 -5.59
CA LEU A 19 -6.34 5.57 -5.75
C LEU A 19 -5.61 5.33 -7.07
N MET A 20 -4.79 4.28 -7.11
CA MET A 20 -4.18 3.81 -8.35
C MET A 20 -5.25 3.41 -9.36
N ASP A 21 -4.97 3.70 -10.64
CA ASP A 21 -5.88 3.42 -11.75
C ASP A 21 -6.20 1.92 -11.85
N VAL A 22 -7.48 1.59 -12.02
CA VAL A 22 -8.00 0.22 -12.09
C VAL A 22 -7.35 -0.62 -13.19
N LYS A 23 -6.78 0.02 -14.22
CA LYS A 23 -6.05 -0.68 -15.29
C LYS A 23 -4.87 -1.51 -14.77
N TYR A 24 -4.28 -1.14 -13.64
CA TYR A 24 -3.14 -1.84 -13.04
C TYR A 24 -3.55 -3.09 -12.23
N LEU A 25 -4.84 -3.34 -12.03
CA LEU A 25 -5.33 -4.58 -11.44
C LEU A 25 -5.23 -5.76 -12.41
N LYS A 26 -5.12 -5.48 -13.72
CA LYS A 26 -4.95 -6.51 -14.73
C LYS A 26 -3.54 -7.06 -14.64
N LYS A 27 -3.46 -8.38 -14.47
CA LYS A 27 -2.19 -9.10 -14.57
C LYS A 27 -1.58 -8.81 -15.95
N PRO A 28 -0.32 -8.37 -16.04
CA PRO A 28 0.33 -8.25 -17.33
C PRO A 28 0.54 -9.65 -17.91
N GLU A 29 0.27 -9.79 -19.20
CA GLU A 29 0.40 -11.04 -19.98
C GLU A 29 1.76 -11.73 -19.78
N LYS A 30 2.83 -10.93 -19.57
CA LYS A 30 4.21 -11.39 -19.40
C LYS A 30 4.74 -11.19 -17.97
N SER A 31 3.97 -11.51 -16.94
CA SER A 31 4.52 -11.54 -15.58
C SER A 31 5.22 -12.88 -15.32
N GLU A 32 6.54 -12.89 -15.28
CA GLU A 32 7.27 -14.02 -14.67
C GLU A 32 6.91 -14.04 -13.19
N ARG A 33 6.31 -15.14 -12.75
CA ARG A 33 6.02 -15.39 -11.34
C ARG A 33 6.99 -16.44 -10.83
N ALA A 34 7.42 -16.30 -9.58
CA ALA A 34 8.08 -17.40 -8.90
C ALA A 34 7.17 -18.64 -8.95
N LYS A 35 7.77 -19.80 -9.17
CA LYS A 35 7.06 -21.07 -9.01
C LYS A 35 6.65 -21.18 -7.55
N GLU A 36 5.44 -21.66 -7.32
CA GLU A 36 4.98 -21.98 -5.97
C GLU A 36 5.89 -23.06 -5.38
N LEU A 37 6.38 -22.84 -4.17
CA LEU A 37 7.18 -23.81 -3.44
C LEU A 37 6.22 -24.68 -2.63
N VAL A 38 6.26 -25.99 -2.85
CA VAL A 38 5.60 -26.95 -1.96
C VAL A 38 6.53 -27.14 -0.77
N LEU A 39 6.10 -26.70 0.41
CA LEU A 39 6.84 -26.83 1.67
C LEU A 39 6.08 -27.82 2.57
N ASP A 40 6.77 -28.80 3.13
CA ASP A 40 6.19 -29.83 4.01
C ASP A 40 5.99 -29.35 5.46
N GLY A 41 5.67 -28.06 5.65
CA GLY A 41 5.51 -27.44 6.97
C GLY A 41 4.06 -27.08 7.29
N GLU A 42 3.69 -27.18 8.57
CA GLU A 42 2.40 -26.69 9.05
C GLU A 42 2.38 -25.15 9.13
N ILE A 43 1.28 -24.53 8.67
CA ILE A 43 1.06 -23.10 8.82
C ILE A 43 0.71 -22.82 10.29
N PRO A 44 1.41 -21.91 10.98
CA PRO A 44 1.14 -21.62 12.38
C PRO A 44 -0.23 -20.95 12.56
N GLU A 45 -0.84 -21.10 13.75
CA GLU A 45 -2.11 -20.46 14.11
C GLU A 45 -2.05 -18.91 14.01
N SER A 46 -0.88 -18.32 14.30
CA SER A 46 -0.64 -16.89 14.11
C SER A 46 0.79 -16.61 13.64
N PHE A 47 0.94 -15.57 12.82
CA PHE A 47 2.23 -15.08 12.36
C PHE A 47 2.21 -13.56 12.20
N ASP A 48 3.15 -12.85 12.83
CA ASP A 48 3.37 -11.42 12.66
C ASP A 48 4.81 -11.16 12.20
N ALA A 49 4.96 -10.66 10.98
CA ALA A 49 6.26 -10.35 10.39
C ALA A 49 7.06 -9.32 11.22
N ARG A 50 6.38 -8.38 11.90
CA ARG A 50 7.02 -7.36 12.75
C ARG A 50 7.65 -7.98 13.98
N GLN A 51 7.04 -9.03 14.52
CA GLN A 51 7.58 -9.79 15.66
C GLN A 51 8.67 -10.77 15.22
N LYS A 52 8.55 -11.37 14.03
CA LYS A 52 9.51 -12.35 13.53
C LYS A 52 10.85 -11.72 13.12
N TRP A 53 10.82 -10.51 12.57
CA TRP A 53 12.02 -9.77 12.14
C TRP A 53 12.07 -8.37 12.77
N PRO A 54 12.22 -8.29 14.11
CA PRO A 54 12.15 -7.01 14.83
C PRO A 54 13.28 -6.05 14.45
N GLN A 55 14.42 -6.56 13.98
CA GLN A 55 15.53 -5.76 13.49
C GLN A 55 15.23 -5.05 12.15
N CYS A 56 14.20 -5.51 11.42
CA CYS A 56 13.81 -4.93 10.14
C CYS A 56 12.81 -3.80 10.36
N ASN A 57 13.31 -2.62 10.75
CA ASN A 57 12.50 -1.42 11.03
C ASN A 57 11.55 -1.03 9.88
N SER A 58 11.90 -1.37 8.63
CA SER A 58 11.07 -1.09 7.46
C SER A 58 9.71 -1.81 7.47
N ILE A 59 9.59 -2.94 8.16
CA ILE A 59 8.34 -3.72 8.23
C ILE A 59 7.32 -3.02 9.13
N SER A 60 7.79 -2.36 10.19
CA SER A 60 6.94 -1.61 11.13
C SER A 60 6.62 -0.19 10.67
N LEU A 61 7.28 0.30 9.62
CA LEU A 61 7.09 1.64 9.11
C LEU A 61 5.80 1.76 8.29
N ILE A 62 4.80 2.43 8.85
CA ILE A 62 3.56 2.78 8.14
C ILE A 62 3.83 4.01 7.26
N ARG A 63 3.69 3.86 5.94
CA ARG A 63 3.97 4.93 4.96
C ARG A 63 2.70 5.68 4.57
N ASP A 64 2.83 6.98 4.32
CA ASP A 64 1.78 7.82 3.75
C ASP A 64 1.99 7.95 2.23
N GLN A 65 1.00 7.51 1.44
CA GLN A 65 1.00 7.65 -0.02
C GLN A 65 0.65 9.07 -0.50
N ALA A 66 0.27 9.97 0.42
CA ALA A 66 -0.15 11.33 0.16
C ALA A 66 -1.20 11.42 -0.96
N ASN A 67 -0.97 12.29 -1.95
CA ASN A 67 -1.83 12.45 -3.13
C ASN A 67 -1.27 11.72 -4.37
N CYS A 68 -0.36 10.76 -4.19
CA CYS A 68 0.17 9.95 -5.28
C CYS A 68 -0.94 9.04 -5.82
N GLY A 69 -1.15 9.03 -7.15
CA GLY A 69 -2.27 8.33 -7.81
C GLY A 69 -3.24 9.25 -8.55
N LYS A 70 -3.17 10.57 -8.29
CA LYS A 70 -3.91 11.57 -9.08
C LYS A 70 -3.38 11.62 -10.52
N ASN A 71 -4.03 10.92 -11.44
CA ASN A 71 -3.83 11.08 -12.89
C ASN A 71 -4.45 12.42 -13.36
N THR A 72 -3.88 13.57 -12.99
CA THR A 72 -4.30 14.82 -13.64
C THR A 72 -3.51 14.97 -14.95
N LYS A 73 -4.21 15.06 -16.09
CA LYS A 73 -3.60 15.45 -17.38
C LYS A 73 -2.98 16.85 -17.36
N ASN A 74 -3.11 17.58 -16.24
CA ASN A 74 -2.44 18.83 -15.93
C ASN A 74 -2.07 18.81 -14.44
N VAL A 75 -0.84 18.44 -14.10
CA VAL A 75 -0.27 18.70 -12.77
C VAL A 75 0.45 20.05 -12.85
N ARG A 76 -0.16 21.11 -12.32
CA ARG A 76 0.65 22.21 -11.77
C ARG A 76 1.24 21.65 -10.48
N LEU A 77 2.56 21.42 -10.47
CA LEU A 77 3.29 20.98 -9.29
C LEU A 77 3.17 22.07 -8.21
N THR A 78 2.18 21.97 -7.34
CA THR A 78 2.30 22.58 -6.01
C THR A 78 3.12 21.61 -5.18
N LEU A 79 4.43 21.91 -5.06
CA LEU A 79 5.23 21.41 -3.95
C LEU A 79 4.50 21.79 -2.67
N HIS A 80 3.86 20.83 -2.01
CA HIS A 80 3.71 20.89 -0.57
C HIS A 80 4.91 20.15 0.00
N GLN A 81 5.95 20.93 0.29
CA GLN A 81 6.98 20.52 1.23
C GLN A 81 6.28 20.30 2.57
N ASN A 82 5.91 19.05 2.84
CA ASN A 82 5.70 18.61 4.21
C ASN A 82 7.11 18.47 4.79
N HIS A 83 7.52 19.48 5.56
CA HIS A 83 8.67 19.36 6.43
C HIS A 83 8.43 18.19 7.39
N VAL A 84 9.47 17.36 7.53
CA VAL A 84 9.62 16.36 8.59
C VAL A 84 9.63 17.04 9.95
#